data_AF-A0A2G9P855-F1
#
_entry.id   AF-A0A2G9P855-F1
#
_cell.length_a   1.000
_cell.length_b   1.000
_cell.length_c   1.000
_cell.angle_alpha   90.00
_cell.angle_beta   90.00
_cell.angle_gamma   90.00
#
_symmetry.space_group_name_H-M   'P 1'
#
loop_
_entity.id
_entity.type
_entity.pdbx_description
1 polymer ?
#
loop_
_entity_poly.entity_id
_entity_poly.type
_entity_poly.pdbx_seq_one_letter_code
_entity_poly.pdbx_strand_id
1 'polypeptide(L)'
;MRERCEEAGINQSTILFSWEVAAPTDSSGARSPFETITDTTPFTSVNNMVLDSIYFSRRFHVRCVAKAVDKAGHVGTPLRSNIVSIGTDSAICHTPVVAGTARGFQAQSFIATLKYLDVKHKEHPNRIHISVQIPHQDGMLPLISTMPLHNLHFLLSESVYRHQHVCSNLVTIRDLRGISEAGFLDEVTYDSIAVGPGYDRPYQFDPNVREPKTVQLYKHLNLKSCIWTFDAYYDMTELIDVCGGAVTADFQVLFCRIIVPMYSSIN
;
A
#
# COMPACT_ATOMS: atom_id res chain seq x y z
N MET A 1 -28.05 -21.55 18.94
CA MET A 1 -27.65 -20.33 18.20
C MET A 1 -27.11 -20.65 16.81
N ARG A 2 -26.18 -21.60 16.67
CA ARG A 2 -25.64 -22.04 15.37
C ARG A 2 -26.73 -22.47 14.37
N GLU A 3 -27.69 -23.27 14.82
CA GLU A 3 -28.85 -23.71 14.01
C GLU A 3 -29.68 -22.56 13.44
N ARG A 4 -29.89 -21.47 14.21
CA ARG A 4 -30.67 -20.31 13.74
C ARG A 4 -29.93 -19.49 12.70
N CYS A 5 -28.59 -19.41 12.79
CA CYS A 5 -27.79 -18.79 11.74
C CYS A 5 -27.81 -19.62 10.46
N GLU A 6 -27.77 -20.95 10.58
CA GLU A 6 -27.85 -21.88 9.45
C GLU A 6 -29.25 -21.82 8.79
N GLU A 7 -30.35 -21.79 9.56
CA GLU A 7 -31.73 -21.63 9.06
C GLU A 7 -31.94 -20.28 8.32
N ALA A 8 -31.32 -19.22 8.83
CA ALA A 8 -31.32 -17.89 8.20
C ALA A 8 -30.37 -17.80 6.99
N GLY A 9 -29.54 -18.82 6.76
CA GLY A 9 -28.53 -18.86 5.70
C GLY A 9 -27.39 -17.85 5.91
N ILE A 10 -27.12 -17.45 7.15
CA ILE A 10 -26.05 -16.52 7.49
C ILE A 10 -24.72 -17.28 7.46
N ASN A 11 -23.84 -16.92 6.54
CA ASN A 11 -22.51 -17.49 6.39
C ASN A 11 -21.44 -16.47 6.82
N GLN A 12 -20.30 -16.94 7.32
CA GLN A 12 -19.15 -16.07 7.61
C GLN A 12 -18.66 -15.33 6.35
N SER A 13 -18.78 -15.95 5.17
CA SER A 13 -18.42 -15.32 3.90
C SER A 13 -19.34 -14.19 3.46
N THR A 14 -20.53 -14.05 4.07
CA THR A 14 -21.50 -12.99 3.74
C THR A 14 -21.53 -11.87 4.79
N ILE A 15 -20.61 -11.89 5.76
CA ILE A 15 -20.48 -10.82 6.75
C ILE A 15 -19.92 -9.57 6.06
N LEU A 16 -20.63 -8.46 6.20
CA LEU A 16 -20.15 -7.16 5.77
C LEU A 16 -19.35 -6.53 6.92
N PHE A 17 -18.08 -6.27 6.66
CA PHE A 17 -17.21 -5.52 7.56
C PHE A 17 -17.21 -4.05 7.19
N SER A 18 -17.06 -3.20 8.18
CA SER A 18 -16.75 -1.77 8.03
C SER A 18 -15.96 -1.31 9.25
N TRP A 19 -15.25 -0.20 9.12
CA TRP A 19 -14.38 0.29 10.18
C TRP A 19 -14.77 1.69 10.62
N GLU A 20 -14.77 1.89 11.92
CA GLU A 20 -15.03 3.18 12.54
C GLU A 20 -13.75 3.65 13.25
N VAL A 21 -13.33 4.89 12.97
CA VAL A 21 -12.14 5.51 13.58
C VAL A 21 -12.50 6.82 14.26
N ALA A 22 -11.78 7.15 15.33
CA ALA A 22 -11.86 8.44 15.98
C ALA A 22 -10.46 8.95 16.29
N ALA A 23 -10.25 10.24 16.08
CA ALA A 23 -9.03 10.93 16.48
C ALA A 23 -8.78 10.76 18.01
N PRO A 24 -7.51 10.86 18.45
CA PRO A 24 -7.21 10.90 19.88
C PRO A 24 -7.93 12.06 20.55
N THR A 25 -8.24 11.90 21.84
CA THR A 25 -8.77 12.99 22.66
C THR A 25 -7.82 14.18 22.60
N ASP A 26 -8.36 15.37 22.34
CA ASP A 26 -7.56 16.58 22.26
C ASP A 26 -7.08 17.03 23.66
N SER A 27 -6.25 18.07 23.70
CA SER A 27 -5.74 18.65 24.96
C SER A 27 -6.83 19.25 25.85
N SER A 28 -8.03 19.48 25.31
CA SER A 28 -9.19 19.99 26.07
C SER A 28 -10.02 18.86 26.70
N GLY A 29 -9.68 17.59 26.43
CA GLY A 29 -10.41 16.42 26.90
C GLY A 29 -11.63 16.07 26.03
N ALA A 30 -11.85 16.77 24.92
CA ALA A 30 -12.93 16.48 24.00
C ALA A 30 -12.58 15.27 23.12
N ARG A 31 -13.50 14.31 23.07
CA ARG A 31 -13.36 13.11 22.26
C ARG A 31 -14.06 13.31 20.92
N SER A 32 -13.32 13.17 19.83
CA SER A 32 -13.93 13.16 18.49
C SER A 32 -14.93 12.01 18.35
N PRO A 33 -16.06 12.22 17.66
CA PRO A 33 -16.97 11.14 17.33
C PRO A 33 -16.26 10.09 16.46
N PHE A 34 -16.80 8.87 16.49
CA PHE A 34 -16.37 7.85 15.55
C PHE A 34 -16.95 8.14 14.17
N GLU A 35 -16.09 8.11 13.16
CA GLU A 35 -16.44 8.25 11.76
C GLU A 35 -16.21 6.92 11.05
N THR A 36 -17.13 6.57 10.14
CA THR A 36 -16.99 5.35 9.35
C THR A 36 -16.06 5.63 8.17
N ILE A 37 -15.02 4.82 8.01
CA ILE A 37 -14.14 4.92 6.86
C ILE A 37 -14.88 4.37 5.65
N THR A 38 -14.97 5.16 4.60
CA THR A 38 -15.65 4.79 3.35
C THR A 38 -14.71 4.75 2.15
N ASP A 39 -13.60 5.50 2.21
CA ASP A 39 -12.66 5.61 1.11
C ASP A 39 -11.81 4.34 0.96
N THR A 40 -11.89 3.72 -0.20
CA THR A 40 -11.00 2.63 -0.60
C THR A 40 -9.82 3.16 -1.40
N THR A 41 -8.69 2.46 -1.36
CA THR A 41 -7.51 2.80 -2.17
C THR A 41 -7.26 1.72 -3.24
N PRO A 42 -6.34 1.95 -4.19
CA PRO A 42 -5.95 0.93 -5.16
C PRO A 42 -5.34 -0.31 -4.49
N PHE A 43 -4.84 -0.15 -3.26
CA PHE A 43 -4.08 -1.16 -2.53
C PHE A 43 -4.92 -1.94 -1.52
N THR A 44 -5.96 -1.34 -0.95
CA THR A 44 -6.74 -1.95 0.16
C THR A 44 -8.18 -1.45 0.18
N SER A 45 -9.09 -2.23 0.76
CA SER A 45 -10.48 -1.86 0.99
C SER A 45 -10.81 -1.75 2.47
N VAL A 46 -11.91 -1.07 2.76
CA VAL A 46 -12.44 -0.88 4.12
C VAL A 46 -13.57 -1.85 4.48
N ASN A 47 -13.93 -2.74 3.54
CA ASN A 47 -15.07 -3.65 3.69
C ASN A 47 -14.66 -5.08 4.02
N ASN A 48 -13.40 -5.29 4.43
CA ASN A 48 -12.84 -6.59 4.75
C ASN A 48 -12.53 -6.74 6.26
N MET A 49 -12.26 -7.97 6.69
CA MET A 49 -11.98 -8.36 8.07
C MET A 49 -10.72 -7.70 8.66
N VAL A 50 -9.86 -7.11 7.82
CA VAL A 50 -8.65 -6.37 8.24
C VAL A 50 -8.70 -4.95 7.73
N LEU A 51 -8.34 -4.00 8.60
CA LEU A 51 -8.04 -2.63 8.23
C LEU A 51 -6.53 -2.41 8.21
N ASP A 52 -6.02 -1.90 7.11
CA ASP A 52 -4.61 -1.57 6.96
C ASP A 52 -4.24 -0.26 7.64
N SER A 53 -2.97 -0.16 8.05
CA SER A 53 -2.47 0.98 8.84
C SER A 53 -2.57 2.31 8.11
N ILE A 54 -2.71 2.35 6.79
CA ILE A 54 -2.80 3.57 6.00
C ILE A 54 -4.02 4.46 6.35
N TYR A 55 -5.03 3.88 7.03
CA TYR A 55 -6.28 4.56 7.38
C TYR A 55 -6.28 5.23 8.76
N PHE A 56 -5.25 4.97 9.57
CA PHE A 56 -5.18 5.49 10.94
C PHE A 56 -3.75 5.80 11.34
N SER A 57 -3.60 6.59 12.39
CA SER A 57 -2.27 6.89 12.94
C SER A 57 -2.21 6.58 14.43
N ARG A 58 -1.06 6.84 15.04
CA ARG A 58 -0.84 6.59 16.46
C ARG A 58 -1.89 7.29 17.32
N ARG A 59 -2.31 6.65 18.41
CA ARG A 59 -3.32 7.13 19.37
C ARG A 59 -4.76 7.21 18.82
N PHE A 60 -5.00 6.90 17.55
CA PHE A 60 -6.36 6.80 17.04
C PHE A 60 -7.11 5.68 17.75
N HIS A 61 -8.42 5.84 17.86
CA HIS A 61 -9.31 4.79 18.33
C HIS A 61 -9.92 4.09 17.12
N VAL A 62 -9.86 2.77 17.10
CA VAL A 62 -10.39 1.96 15.99
C VAL A 62 -11.33 0.92 16.56
N ARG A 63 -12.42 0.64 15.84
CA ARG A 63 -13.26 -0.53 16.08
C ARG A 63 -13.81 -1.09 14.78
N CYS A 64 -13.96 -2.40 14.75
CA CYS A 64 -14.61 -3.11 13.65
C CYS A 64 -16.12 -3.10 13.86
N VAL A 65 -16.86 -2.97 12.77
CA VAL A 65 -18.30 -3.15 12.72
C VAL A 65 -18.60 -4.30 11.76
N ALA A 66 -19.29 -5.33 12.26
CA ALA A 66 -19.68 -6.49 11.47
C ALA A 66 -21.21 -6.56 11.37
N LYS A 67 -21.71 -6.80 10.16
CA LYS A 67 -23.14 -6.99 9.88
C LYS A 67 -23.34 -8.33 9.19
N ALA A 68 -24.18 -9.18 9.77
CA ALA A 68 -24.59 -10.42 9.12
C ALA A 68 -25.56 -10.11 7.97
N VAL A 69 -25.48 -10.87 6.89
CA VAL A 69 -26.43 -10.81 5.77
C VAL A 69 -27.14 -12.15 5.68
N ASP A 70 -28.46 -12.13 5.69
CA ASP A 70 -29.29 -13.32 5.56
C ASP A 70 -29.33 -13.82 4.09
N LYS A 71 -29.94 -14.99 3.86
CA LYS A 71 -30.09 -15.55 2.51
C LYS A 71 -30.88 -14.67 1.53
N ALA A 72 -31.70 -13.75 2.04
CA ALA A 72 -32.51 -12.84 1.23
C ALA A 72 -31.79 -11.50 0.95
N GLY A 73 -30.57 -11.32 1.48
CA GLY A 73 -29.78 -10.10 1.31
C GLY A 73 -30.10 -9.01 2.34
N HIS A 74 -30.91 -9.29 3.36
CA HIS A 74 -31.19 -8.31 4.41
C HIS A 74 -30.00 -8.19 5.36
N VAL A 75 -29.64 -6.94 5.64
CA VAL A 75 -28.54 -6.60 6.55
C VAL A 75 -29.06 -6.61 7.98
N GLY A 76 -28.43 -7.42 8.83
CA GLY A 76 -28.73 -7.51 10.25
C GLY A 76 -28.20 -6.32 11.06
N THR A 77 -28.49 -6.35 12.36
CA THR A 77 -28.03 -5.32 13.30
C THR A 77 -26.49 -5.29 13.38
N PRO A 78 -25.86 -4.11 13.27
CA PRO A 78 -24.41 -3.99 13.37
C PRO A 78 -23.89 -4.34 14.77
N LEU A 79 -22.95 -5.29 14.82
CA LEU A 79 -22.19 -5.60 16.02
C LEU A 79 -20.87 -4.82 15.98
N ARG A 80 -20.49 -4.21 17.09
CA ARG A 80 -19.24 -3.46 17.21
C ARG A 80 -18.25 -4.22 18.09
N SER A 81 -17.00 -4.26 17.68
CA SER A 81 -15.92 -4.74 18.53
C SER A 81 -15.69 -3.79 19.71
N ASN A 82 -14.91 -4.24 20.68
CA ASN A 82 -14.29 -3.32 21.64
C ASN A 82 -13.46 -2.27 20.89
N ILE A 83 -13.37 -1.09 21.50
CA ILE A 83 -12.52 -0.01 21.00
C ILE A 83 -11.08 -0.34 21.35
N VAL A 84 -10.18 -0.17 20.38
CA VAL A 84 -8.74 -0.34 20.56
C VAL A 84 -8.05 1.00 20.25
N SER A 85 -7.14 1.42 21.11
CA SER A 85 -6.26 2.57 20.86
C SER A 85 -4.99 2.10 20.18
N ILE A 86 -4.60 2.75 19.08
CA ILE A 86 -3.38 2.44 18.36
C ILE A 86 -2.18 2.83 19.21
N GLY A 87 -1.30 1.86 19.50
CA GLY A 87 -0.15 2.03 20.37
C GLY A 87 0.87 3.06 19.85
N THR A 88 1.60 3.67 20.78
CA THR A 88 2.70 4.60 20.50
C THR A 88 4.08 4.00 20.70
N ASP A 89 4.19 3.03 21.60
CA ASP A 89 5.48 2.62 22.19
C ASP A 89 5.99 1.28 21.66
N SER A 90 5.14 0.51 20.99
CA SER A 90 5.43 -0.81 20.42
C SER A 90 5.33 -0.82 18.89
N ALA A 91 5.86 0.23 18.24
CA ALA A 91 5.87 0.33 16.78
C ALA A 91 6.61 -0.87 16.18
N ILE A 92 6.07 -1.43 15.08
CA ILE A 92 6.75 -2.52 14.37
C ILE A 92 8.07 -1.99 13.81
N CYS A 93 8.03 -0.77 13.28
CA CYS A 93 9.19 -0.08 12.76
C CYS A 93 9.57 1.12 13.61
N HIS A 94 10.74 1.03 14.22
CA HIS A 94 11.37 2.11 14.98
C HIS A 94 12.25 2.92 14.03
N THR A 95 11.66 3.60 13.04
CA THR A 95 12.47 4.52 12.23
C THR A 95 12.80 5.75 13.07
N PRO A 96 14.09 6.02 13.38
CA PRO A 96 14.46 7.26 14.03
C PRO A 96 14.41 8.33 12.95
N VAL A 97 13.36 9.16 12.92
CA VAL A 97 13.47 10.49 12.31
C VAL A 97 14.25 11.37 13.28
N VAL A 98 15.51 11.01 13.53
CA VAL A 98 16.45 11.83 14.28
C VAL A 98 17.39 12.43 13.26
N ALA A 99 17.35 13.75 13.14
CA ALA A 99 18.33 14.51 12.38
C ALA A 99 19.74 14.04 12.78
N GLY A 100 20.48 13.46 11.83
CA GLY A 100 21.92 13.22 11.97
C GLY A 100 22.40 11.79 12.23
N THR A 101 21.58 10.73 12.16
CA THR A 101 22.10 9.35 12.19
C THR A 101 21.98 8.65 10.84
N ALA A 102 23.13 8.50 10.19
CA ALA A 102 23.28 8.04 8.82
C ALA A 102 23.07 6.52 8.69
N ARG A 103 21.97 6.12 8.04
CA ARG A 103 21.83 4.84 7.32
C ARG A 103 21.74 5.09 5.80
N GLY A 104 22.68 5.85 5.24
CA GLY A 104 22.75 6.11 3.79
C GLY A 104 21.68 7.05 3.22
N PHE A 105 20.56 7.29 3.92
CA PHE A 105 19.58 8.33 3.60
C PHE A 105 20.14 9.71 3.98
N GLN A 106 20.92 10.32 3.10
CA GLN A 106 21.34 11.73 3.24
C GLN A 106 20.20 12.64 2.81
N ALA A 107 19.64 13.47 3.70
CA ALA A 107 18.64 14.53 3.46
C ALA A 107 17.37 14.20 2.61
N GLN A 108 17.32 13.07 1.92
CA GLN A 108 16.26 12.56 1.07
C GLN A 108 15.51 11.47 1.84
N SER A 109 14.18 11.47 1.70
CA SER A 109 13.26 10.54 2.36
C SER A 109 13.25 9.12 1.75
N PHE A 110 14.04 8.87 0.70
CA PHE A 110 14.13 7.60 -0.02
C PHE A 110 15.47 7.48 -0.74
N ILE A 111 15.80 6.27 -1.22
CA ILE A 111 16.94 5.99 -2.11
C ILE A 111 16.38 5.45 -3.42
N ALA A 112 16.81 6.00 -4.55
CA ALA A 112 16.46 5.48 -5.88
C ALA A 112 17.72 5.20 -6.68
N THR A 113 17.80 4.04 -7.31
CA THR A 113 18.92 3.64 -8.18
C THR A 113 18.41 3.28 -9.56
N LEU A 114 19.07 3.81 -10.59
CA LEU A 114 18.86 3.46 -11.99
C LEU A 114 20.08 2.69 -12.50
N LYS A 115 19.87 1.49 -13.04
CA LYS A 115 20.95 0.67 -13.58
C LYS A 115 20.57 0.06 -14.92
N TYR A 116 21.39 0.27 -15.93
CA TYR A 116 21.25 -0.45 -17.20
C TYR A 116 21.73 -1.90 -17.04
N LEU A 117 20.89 -2.84 -17.48
CA LEU A 117 21.17 -4.27 -17.54
C LEU A 117 21.54 -4.63 -18.97
N ASP A 118 22.73 -5.21 -19.16
CA ASP A 118 23.24 -5.55 -20.48
C ASP A 118 22.51 -6.76 -21.10
N VAL A 119 22.84 -7.06 -22.36
CA VAL A 119 22.30 -8.20 -23.13
C VAL A 119 22.52 -9.55 -22.41
N LYS A 120 23.51 -9.65 -21.53
CA LYS A 120 23.90 -10.92 -20.88
C LYS A 120 23.07 -11.20 -19.63
N HIS A 121 22.26 -10.25 -19.17
CA HIS A 121 21.37 -10.48 -18.04
C HIS A 121 20.29 -11.51 -18.40
N LYS A 122 20.11 -12.54 -17.56
CA LYS A 122 19.28 -13.71 -17.89
C LYS A 122 17.78 -13.41 -17.98
N GLU A 123 17.26 -12.64 -17.03
CA GLU A 123 15.82 -12.42 -16.87
C GLU A 123 15.36 -11.14 -17.58
N HIS A 124 16.12 -10.05 -17.42
CA HIS A 124 15.84 -8.73 -17.98
C HIS A 124 16.96 -8.21 -18.89
N PRO A 125 17.23 -8.84 -20.05
CA PRO A 125 18.27 -8.38 -20.98
C PRO A 125 17.89 -7.02 -21.59
N ASN A 126 18.87 -6.11 -21.71
CA ASN A 126 18.71 -4.77 -22.30
C ASN A 126 17.68 -3.84 -21.62
N ARG A 127 17.41 -4.06 -20.33
CA ARG A 127 16.43 -3.30 -19.55
C ARG A 127 17.10 -2.27 -18.64
N ILE A 128 16.38 -1.21 -18.29
CA ILE A 128 16.77 -0.29 -17.21
C ILE A 128 16.05 -0.76 -15.95
N HIS A 129 16.83 -1.19 -14.97
CA HIS A 129 16.35 -1.51 -13.62
C HIS A 129 16.25 -0.23 -12.79
N ILE A 130 15.05 0.02 -12.29
CA ILE A 130 14.74 1.09 -11.33
C ILE A 130 14.43 0.43 -10.01
N SER A 131 15.21 0.75 -8.97
CA SER A 131 14.97 0.28 -7.60
C SER A 131 14.75 1.47 -6.69
N VAL A 132 13.66 1.45 -5.91
CA VAL A 132 13.28 2.52 -4.99
C VAL A 132 13.12 1.93 -3.60
N GLN A 133 13.88 2.46 -2.64
CA GLN A 133 13.87 2.07 -1.25
C GLN A 133 13.32 3.21 -0.37
N ILE A 134 12.26 2.94 0.38
CA ILE A 134 11.57 3.94 1.21
C ILE A 134 11.54 3.42 2.66
N PRO A 135 12.02 4.18 3.66
CA PRO A 135 11.85 3.83 5.06
C PRO A 135 10.36 3.73 5.43
N HIS A 136 9.95 2.60 6.00
CA HIS A 136 8.58 2.39 6.44
C HIS A 136 8.26 3.20 7.69
N GLN A 137 7.11 3.86 7.67
CA GLN A 137 6.53 4.54 8.81
C GLN A 137 5.08 4.08 8.96
N ASP A 138 4.69 3.71 10.18
CA ASP A 138 3.33 3.28 10.47
C ASP A 138 2.32 4.37 10.08
N GLY A 139 1.29 4.02 9.32
CA GLY A 139 0.28 4.97 8.86
C GLY A 139 0.63 5.73 7.58
N MET A 140 1.81 5.49 7.01
CA MET A 140 2.27 6.14 5.78
C MET A 140 2.14 5.20 4.58
N LEU A 141 1.52 5.69 3.52
CA LEU A 141 1.41 4.98 2.23
C LEU A 141 2.60 5.34 1.32
N PRO A 142 3.43 4.37 0.86
CA PRO A 142 4.51 4.64 -0.07
C PRO A 142 3.96 4.82 -1.49
N LEU A 143 4.11 6.00 -2.07
CA LEU A 143 3.73 6.27 -3.44
C LEU A 143 4.97 6.57 -4.28
N ILE A 144 5.03 6.01 -5.49
CA ILE A 144 6.13 6.17 -6.43
C ILE A 144 5.52 6.52 -7.77
N SER A 145 6.00 7.60 -8.38
CA SER A 145 5.60 7.99 -9.72
C SER A 145 6.73 8.75 -10.40
N THR A 146 6.92 8.54 -11.70
CA THR A 146 7.79 9.38 -12.54
C THR A 146 7.17 10.73 -12.90
N MET A 147 5.85 10.86 -12.72
CA MET A 147 5.08 12.10 -12.90
C MET A 147 4.74 12.77 -11.56
N PRO A 148 4.62 14.11 -11.50
CA PRO A 148 4.17 14.84 -10.32
C PRO A 148 2.82 14.37 -9.78
N LEU A 149 2.78 14.03 -8.49
CA LEU A 149 1.56 13.61 -7.80
C LEU A 149 0.81 14.83 -7.27
N HIS A 150 -0.36 15.10 -7.85
CA HIS A 150 -1.27 16.16 -7.42
C HIS A 150 -2.64 15.56 -7.05
N ASN A 151 -3.35 16.20 -6.12
CA ASN A 151 -4.69 15.80 -5.69
C ASN A 151 -4.80 14.30 -5.32
N LEU A 152 -3.99 13.89 -4.34
CA LEU A 152 -3.82 12.48 -3.97
C LEU A 152 -5.12 11.77 -3.58
N HIS A 153 -6.11 12.49 -3.05
CA HIS A 153 -7.45 11.93 -2.82
C HIS A 153 -8.01 11.31 -4.12
N PHE A 154 -8.05 12.05 -5.23
CA PHE A 154 -8.55 11.54 -6.51
C PHE A 154 -7.70 10.42 -7.09
N LEU A 155 -6.37 10.48 -6.95
CA LEU A 155 -5.49 9.41 -7.42
C LEU A 155 -5.75 8.08 -6.69
N LEU A 156 -6.10 8.15 -5.40
CA LEU A 156 -6.40 6.99 -4.58
C LEU A 156 -7.84 6.49 -4.76
N SER A 157 -8.82 7.39 -4.89
CA SER A 157 -10.23 7.04 -4.99
C SER A 157 -10.67 6.68 -6.41
N GLU A 158 -10.13 7.36 -7.43
CA GLU A 158 -10.64 7.29 -8.80
C GLU A 158 -9.58 6.81 -9.80
N SER A 159 -9.88 5.72 -10.52
CA SER A 159 -8.96 5.14 -11.51
C SER A 159 -8.68 6.06 -12.70
N VAL A 160 -9.62 6.95 -13.04
CA VAL A 160 -9.48 7.84 -14.21
C VAL A 160 -8.31 8.81 -14.06
N TYR A 161 -7.97 9.22 -12.85
CA TYR A 161 -6.84 10.12 -12.62
C TYR A 161 -5.47 9.42 -12.69
N ARG A 162 -5.45 8.08 -12.72
CA ARG A 162 -4.20 7.31 -12.76
C ARG A 162 -3.65 7.06 -14.17
N HIS A 163 -4.39 7.40 -15.23
CA HIS A 163 -3.96 7.19 -16.61
C HIS A 163 -2.66 7.91 -16.97
N GLN A 164 -2.33 9.03 -16.30
CA GLN A 164 -1.08 9.76 -16.50
C GLN A 164 0.08 9.21 -15.66
N HIS A 165 -0.21 8.30 -14.72
CA HIS A 165 0.76 7.72 -13.80
C HIS A 165 1.10 6.28 -14.21
N VAL A 166 1.38 6.05 -15.50
CA VAL A 166 1.72 4.72 -16.03
C VAL A 166 2.93 4.11 -15.32
N CYS A 167 3.99 4.88 -15.15
CA CYS A 167 5.22 4.42 -14.51
C CYS A 167 5.20 4.78 -13.02
N SER A 168 4.27 4.15 -12.30
CA SER A 168 4.02 4.38 -10.89
C SER A 168 3.63 3.08 -10.18
N ASN A 169 3.57 3.09 -8.85
CA ASN A 169 2.95 2.01 -8.09
C ASN A 169 1.43 2.23 -7.86
N LEU A 170 0.82 3.25 -8.48
CA LEU A 170 -0.62 3.49 -8.39
C LEU A 170 -1.44 2.62 -9.37
N VAL A 171 -0.77 2.05 -10.36
CA VAL A 171 -1.33 1.20 -11.40
C VAL A 171 -0.69 -0.18 -11.34
N THR A 172 -1.49 -1.21 -11.60
CA THR A 172 -0.99 -2.58 -11.65
C THR A 172 -0.60 -2.95 -13.08
N ILE A 173 0.25 -3.98 -13.26
CA ILE A 173 0.57 -4.51 -14.60
C ILE A 173 -0.69 -4.90 -15.38
N ARG A 174 -1.77 -5.29 -14.70
CA ARG A 174 -3.05 -5.61 -15.36
C ARG A 174 -3.71 -4.38 -15.98
N ASP A 175 -3.63 -3.24 -15.31
CA ASP A 175 -4.12 -1.95 -15.82
C ASP A 175 -3.26 -1.42 -16.98
N LEU A 176 -2.00 -1.85 -17.03
CA LEU A 176 -1.02 -1.43 -18.02
C LEU A 176 -1.00 -2.28 -19.30
N ARG A 177 -1.76 -3.38 -19.36
CA ARG A 177 -1.78 -4.28 -20.52
C ARG A 177 -2.02 -3.52 -21.82
N GLY A 178 -1.08 -3.65 -22.76
CA GLY A 178 -1.11 -2.97 -24.05
C GLY A 178 -0.49 -1.57 -24.07
N ILE A 179 -0.08 -1.03 -22.93
CA ILE A 179 0.68 0.23 -22.79
C ILE A 179 2.11 -0.08 -22.31
N SER A 180 2.24 -0.91 -21.29
CA SER A 180 3.50 -1.27 -20.65
C SER A 180 3.38 -2.67 -20.06
N GLU A 181 4.43 -3.48 -20.24
CA GLU A 181 4.53 -4.81 -19.60
C GLU A 181 5.37 -4.76 -18.32
N ALA A 182 5.83 -3.57 -17.93
CA ALA A 182 6.66 -3.31 -16.77
C ALA A 182 5.90 -2.44 -15.75
N GLY A 183 6.19 -2.63 -14.46
CA GLY A 183 5.56 -1.84 -13.41
C GLY A 183 6.28 -2.01 -12.09
N PHE A 184 5.90 -1.20 -11.09
CA PHE A 184 6.42 -1.34 -9.73
C PHE A 184 5.64 -2.36 -8.89
N LEU A 185 4.50 -2.83 -9.39
CA LEU A 185 3.63 -3.80 -8.73
C LEU A 185 3.39 -5.03 -9.60
N ASP A 186 4.20 -6.07 -9.40
CA ASP A 186 4.03 -7.33 -10.10
C ASP A 186 2.85 -8.13 -9.54
N GLU A 187 2.34 -9.11 -10.30
CA GLU A 187 1.29 -10.01 -9.81
C GLU A 187 1.73 -10.77 -8.55
N VAL A 188 0.76 -11.23 -7.76
CA VAL A 188 1.03 -12.00 -6.53
C VAL A 188 1.19 -13.47 -6.89
N THR A 189 2.44 -13.93 -6.92
CA THR A 189 2.79 -15.35 -6.94
C THR A 189 3.15 -15.76 -5.52
N TYR A 190 2.22 -16.43 -4.81
CA TYR A 190 2.39 -16.78 -3.39
C TYR A 190 3.64 -17.65 -3.13
N ASP A 191 4.01 -18.50 -4.09
CA ASP A 191 5.23 -19.33 -4.02
C ASP A 191 6.53 -18.52 -4.14
N SER A 192 6.47 -17.31 -4.69
CA SER A 192 7.62 -16.42 -4.86
C SER A 192 7.70 -15.33 -3.78
N ILE A 193 6.77 -15.32 -2.82
CA ILE A 193 6.85 -14.37 -1.70
C ILE A 193 8.10 -14.74 -0.89
N ALA A 194 8.97 -13.75 -0.70
CA ALA A 194 10.24 -13.94 -0.01
C ALA A 194 9.99 -14.51 1.40
N VAL A 195 10.33 -15.78 1.60
CA VAL A 195 10.26 -16.41 2.92
C VAL A 195 11.56 -16.09 3.65
N GLY A 196 11.49 -15.22 4.65
CA GLY A 196 12.68 -14.84 5.41
C GLY A 196 12.39 -13.79 6.48
N PRO A 197 13.42 -13.42 7.27
CA PRO A 197 13.24 -12.49 8.38
C PRO A 197 12.69 -11.14 7.90
N GLY A 198 11.55 -10.73 8.47
CA GLY A 198 10.85 -9.49 8.12
C GLY A 198 9.66 -9.67 7.17
N TYR A 199 9.45 -10.89 6.67
CA TYR A 199 8.29 -11.30 5.86
C TYR A 199 7.45 -12.39 6.56
N ASP A 200 7.73 -12.62 7.83
CA ASP A 200 7.26 -13.75 8.65
C ASP A 200 6.22 -13.33 9.70
N ARG A 201 5.61 -12.15 9.55
CA ARG A 201 4.56 -11.71 10.49
C ARG A 201 3.26 -12.49 10.27
N PRO A 202 2.55 -12.87 11.35
CA PRO A 202 1.27 -13.56 11.24
C PRO A 202 0.28 -12.81 10.36
N TYR A 203 -0.41 -13.53 9.47
CA TYR A 203 -1.44 -13.01 8.57
C TYR A 203 -1.00 -11.88 7.62
N GLN A 204 0.31 -11.62 7.48
CA GLN A 204 0.82 -10.58 6.57
C GLN A 204 0.49 -10.88 5.11
N PHE A 205 0.54 -12.16 4.73
CA PHE A 205 0.30 -12.64 3.36
C PHE A 205 -0.81 -13.70 3.28
N ASP A 206 -1.67 -13.81 4.30
CA ASP A 206 -2.73 -14.81 4.34
C ASP A 206 -3.89 -14.42 3.39
N PRO A 207 -4.14 -15.18 2.32
CA PRO A 207 -5.18 -14.87 1.35
C PRO A 207 -6.60 -15.05 1.90
N ASN A 208 -6.78 -15.76 3.01
CA ASN A 208 -8.09 -15.92 3.64
C ASN A 208 -8.52 -14.68 4.43
N VAL A 209 -7.57 -13.79 4.72
CA VAL A 209 -7.75 -12.65 5.61
C VAL A 209 -7.53 -11.34 4.86
N ARG A 210 -6.55 -11.28 3.96
CA ARG A 210 -6.18 -10.08 3.20
C ARG A 210 -6.56 -10.21 1.74
N GLU A 211 -6.89 -9.07 1.13
CA GLU A 211 -7.17 -9.01 -0.30
C GLU A 211 -5.90 -9.21 -1.13
N PRO A 212 -6.01 -9.74 -2.36
CA PRO A 212 -4.87 -9.89 -3.26
C PRO A 212 -4.12 -8.57 -3.52
N LYS A 213 -4.82 -7.45 -3.69
CA LYS A 213 -4.21 -6.11 -3.87
C LYS A 213 -3.42 -5.64 -2.64
N THR A 214 -3.88 -6.00 -1.44
CA THR A 214 -3.20 -5.68 -0.18
C THR A 214 -1.90 -6.48 -0.10
N VAL A 215 -1.97 -7.79 -0.37
CA VAL A 215 -0.79 -8.66 -0.40
C VAL A 215 0.21 -8.19 -1.47
N GLN A 216 -0.30 -7.76 -2.64
CA GLN A 216 0.52 -7.21 -3.73
C GLN A 216 1.34 -6.00 -3.32
N LEU A 217 0.78 -5.10 -2.49
CA LEU A 217 1.53 -3.99 -1.94
C LEU A 217 2.53 -4.46 -0.88
N TYR A 218 2.05 -5.16 0.15
CA TYR A 218 2.84 -5.46 1.34
C TYR A 218 3.97 -6.48 1.10
N LYS A 219 3.99 -7.22 -0.01
CA LYS A 219 5.13 -8.06 -0.38
C LYS A 219 6.43 -7.25 -0.57
N HIS A 220 6.29 -5.95 -0.86
CA HIS A 220 7.41 -5.02 -1.01
C HIS A 220 7.91 -4.47 0.34
N LEU A 221 7.26 -4.77 1.46
CA LEU A 221 7.66 -4.29 2.79
C LEU A 221 8.39 -5.38 3.58
N ASN A 222 9.64 -5.12 3.93
CA ASN A 222 10.35 -5.91 4.92
C ASN A 222 10.24 -5.25 6.31
N LEU A 223 9.54 -5.91 7.24
CA LEU A 223 9.29 -5.38 8.59
C LEU A 223 10.47 -5.56 9.56
N LYS A 224 11.52 -6.29 9.17
CA LYS A 224 12.75 -6.40 9.96
C LYS A 224 13.72 -5.26 9.64
N SER A 225 13.90 -4.94 8.35
CA SER A 225 14.71 -3.79 7.93
C SER A 225 13.92 -2.48 7.97
N CYS A 226 12.58 -2.56 7.99
CA CYS A 226 11.67 -1.42 7.91
C CYS A 226 11.85 -0.60 6.65
N ILE A 227 12.00 -1.30 5.52
CA ILE A 227 12.22 -0.71 4.21
C ILE A 227 11.19 -1.31 3.24
N TRP A 228 10.54 -0.43 2.50
CA TRP A 228 9.84 -0.77 1.28
C TRP A 228 10.85 -0.82 0.13
N THR A 229 10.80 -1.87 -0.69
CA THR A 229 11.62 -1.99 -1.89
C THR A 229 10.73 -2.27 -3.08
N PHE A 230 10.74 -1.35 -4.04
CA PHE A 230 10.02 -1.48 -5.30
C PHE A 230 11.01 -1.53 -6.45
N ASP A 231 10.90 -2.56 -7.28
CA ASP A 231 11.75 -2.78 -8.43
C ASP A 231 10.89 -2.77 -9.70
N ALA A 232 11.40 -2.18 -10.77
CA ALA A 232 10.77 -2.16 -12.08
C ALA A 232 11.82 -2.22 -13.18
N TYR A 233 11.47 -2.86 -14.31
CA TYR A 233 12.40 -3.14 -15.41
C TYR A 233 11.82 -2.62 -16.74
N TYR A 234 12.15 -1.38 -17.08
CA TYR A 234 11.62 -0.73 -18.28
C TYR A 234 12.57 -0.86 -19.47
N ASP A 235 12.02 -0.90 -20.68
CA ASP A 235 12.82 -0.66 -21.87
C ASP A 235 13.23 0.82 -21.96
N MET A 236 14.34 1.12 -22.62
CA MET A 236 14.79 2.51 -22.78
C MET A 236 13.75 3.35 -23.54
N THR A 237 13.14 2.80 -24.59
CA THR A 237 12.08 3.46 -25.36
C THR A 237 10.85 3.74 -24.50
N GLU A 238 10.40 2.76 -23.73
CA GLU A 238 9.25 2.88 -22.83
C GLU A 238 9.49 3.95 -21.76
N LEU A 239 10.69 3.98 -21.19
CA LEU A 239 11.05 4.99 -20.19
C LEU A 239 11.00 6.42 -20.75
N ILE A 240 11.37 6.62 -22.01
CA ILE A 240 11.36 7.94 -22.66
C ILE A 240 9.94 8.31 -23.11
N ASP A 241 9.31 7.43 -23.90
CA ASP A 241 8.08 7.75 -24.62
C ASP A 241 6.83 7.67 -23.72
N VAL A 242 6.86 6.82 -22.69
CA VAL A 242 5.71 6.59 -21.78
C VAL A 242 5.95 7.22 -20.42
N CYS A 243 7.12 7.00 -19.82
CA CYS A 243 7.39 7.47 -18.46
C CYS A 243 7.87 8.94 -18.37
N GLY A 244 8.11 9.60 -19.51
CA GLY A 244 8.61 10.97 -19.57
C GLY A 244 10.09 11.12 -19.21
N GLY A 245 10.87 10.05 -19.32
CA GLY A 245 12.31 10.04 -19.09
C GLY A 245 13.07 10.83 -20.16
N ALA A 246 14.21 11.41 -19.77
CA ALA A 246 15.12 12.09 -20.69
C ALA A 246 16.53 11.48 -20.64
N VAL A 247 17.17 11.40 -21.81
CA VAL A 247 18.55 10.89 -21.98
C VAL A 247 19.45 12.06 -22.38
N THR A 248 20.60 12.20 -21.72
CA THR A 248 21.67 13.12 -22.15
C THR A 248 22.74 12.35 -22.94
N ALA A 249 23.58 13.09 -23.68
CA ALA A 249 24.47 12.60 -24.75
C ALA A 249 25.46 11.47 -24.37
N ASP A 250 25.64 11.14 -23.09
CA ASP A 250 26.56 10.10 -22.61
C ASP A 250 25.86 8.76 -22.29
N PHE A 251 24.65 8.53 -22.83
CA PHE A 251 23.80 7.36 -22.51
C PHE A 251 23.48 7.19 -21.02
N GLN A 252 23.68 8.25 -20.22
CA GLN A 252 23.25 8.31 -18.83
C GLN A 252 21.81 8.81 -18.79
N VAL A 253 20.91 7.95 -18.32
CA VAL A 253 19.51 8.30 -18.07
C VAL A 253 19.47 9.04 -16.73
N LEU A 254 19.38 10.37 -16.78
CA LEU A 254 19.56 11.20 -15.59
C LEU A 254 18.26 11.58 -14.87
N PHE A 255 17.10 11.53 -15.53
CA PHE A 255 15.90 12.11 -14.94
C PHE A 255 14.62 11.31 -15.23
N CYS A 256 14.36 10.29 -14.42
CA CYS A 256 12.99 10.10 -13.94
C CYS A 256 12.90 10.80 -12.58
N ARG A 257 12.13 11.89 -12.50
CA ARG A 257 11.80 12.51 -11.20
C ARG A 257 10.88 11.53 -10.47
N ILE A 258 11.48 10.63 -9.70
CA ILE A 258 10.73 9.77 -8.79
C ILE A 258 10.30 10.64 -7.62
N ILE A 259 8.99 10.82 -7.48
CA ILE A 259 8.40 11.58 -6.38
C ILE A 259 7.79 10.59 -5.41
N VAL A 260 8.27 10.64 -4.17
CA VAL A 260 7.76 9.84 -3.05
C VAL A 260 7.14 10.77 -2.01
N PRO A 261 5.85 11.14 -2.15
CA PRO A 261 5.14 11.80 -1.09
C PRO A 261 4.84 10.76 -0.01
N MET A 262 5.13 11.08 1.24
CA MET A 262 4.65 10.29 2.36
C MET A 262 3.30 10.87 2.78
N TYR A 263 2.23 10.09 2.67
CA TYR A 263 0.88 10.51 3.08
C TYR A 263 0.47 9.89 4.41
N SER A 264 0.09 10.72 5.38
CA SER A 264 -0.54 10.31 6.63
C SER A 264 -2.05 10.49 6.52
N SER A 265 -2.80 9.50 6.99
CA SER A 265 -4.27 9.53 7.21
C SER A 265 -5.12 9.94 6.01
N ILE A 266 -5.76 8.95 5.37
CA ILE A 266 -6.76 9.14 4.29
C ILE A 266 -8.15 9.46 4.88
N ASN A 267 -8.20 10.23 5.97
CA ASN A 267 -9.45 10.77 6.52
C ASN A 267 -9.29 12.28 6.73
#